data_AF-A0A5N5SZG2-F1
#
_entry.id   AF-A0A5N5SZG2-F1
#
_cell.length_a   1.000
_cell.length_b   1.000
_cell.length_c   1.000
_cell.angle_alpha   90.00
_cell.angle_beta   90.00
_cell.angle_gamma   90.00
#
_symmetry.space_group_name_H-M   'P 1'
#
loop_
_entity.id
_entity.type
_entity.pdbx_description
1 polymer ?
#
loop_
_entity_poly.entity_id
_entity_poly.type
_entity_poly.pdbx_seq_one_letter_code
_entity_poly.pdbx_strand_id
1 'polypeptide(L)'
;MKAPVTVKQDDPILINVMFKQNFNLGMISNEPVGSENPKKDLVEVQCLPIYSILLALNRTTVDYFSLDVEGHELEVLQTIPWDKVNITTLSVEFLHGKSGKEGLKSLMKSKGYKVYKTIRYESGLNN
;
A
#
# COMPACT_ATOMS: atom_id res chain seq x y z
N MET A 1 8.68 -21.32 26.59
CA MET A 1 9.29 -20.91 25.31
C MET A 1 8.27 -21.18 24.21
N LYS A 2 7.83 -20.15 23.45
CA LYS A 2 6.96 -20.40 22.30
C LYS A 2 7.80 -20.96 21.16
N ALA A 3 7.29 -22.00 20.51
CA ALA A 3 7.95 -22.67 19.40
C ALA A 3 8.38 -21.68 18.30
N PRO A 4 9.46 -21.96 17.56
CA PRO A 4 9.79 -21.19 16.37
C PRO A 4 8.59 -21.18 15.43
N VAL A 5 8.25 -20.00 14.91
CA VAL A 5 7.24 -19.86 13.87
C VAL A 5 7.76 -20.63 12.65
N THR A 6 7.15 -21.78 12.37
CA THR A 6 7.46 -22.55 11.17
C THR A 6 6.89 -21.81 9.98
N VAL A 7 7.75 -21.08 9.26
CA VAL A 7 7.42 -20.46 7.97
C VAL A 7 7.06 -21.60 7.01
N LYS A 8 5.79 -21.65 6.58
CA LYS A 8 5.35 -22.62 5.57
C LYS A 8 5.91 -22.22 4.20
N GLN A 9 6.01 -23.19 3.30
CA GLN A 9 6.53 -23.16 1.92
C GLN A 9 5.95 -22.06 0.99
N ASP A 10 5.03 -21.21 1.45
CA ASP A 10 4.24 -20.26 0.64
C ASP A 10 4.41 -18.77 1.09
N ASP A 11 5.63 -18.28 1.29
CA ASP A 11 5.96 -16.83 1.39
C ASP A 11 7.47 -16.61 1.07
N PRO A 12 7.91 -15.55 0.35
CA PRO A 12 7.19 -14.38 -0.14
C PRO A 12 6.91 -14.40 -1.66
N ILE A 13 5.73 -13.93 -2.07
CA ILE A 13 5.36 -13.84 -3.49
C ILE A 13 6.04 -12.61 -4.10
N LEU A 14 7.28 -12.83 -4.52
CA LEU A 14 7.97 -12.00 -5.50
C LEU A 14 7.11 -11.94 -6.77
N ILE A 15 6.60 -10.77 -7.12
CA ILE A 15 5.84 -10.59 -8.36
C ILE A 15 6.61 -9.64 -9.28
N ASN A 16 6.86 -10.08 -10.51
CA ASN A 16 7.25 -9.15 -11.55
C ASN A 16 5.97 -8.55 -12.13
N VAL A 17 5.97 -7.22 -12.24
CA VAL A 17 4.86 -6.46 -12.80
C VAL A 17 5.40 -5.45 -13.79
N MET A 18 4.59 -5.11 -14.79
CA MET A 18 4.86 -3.92 -15.59
C MET A 18 4.41 -2.70 -14.79
N PHE A 19 5.32 -1.75 -14.57
CA PHE A 19 5.01 -0.48 -13.93
C PHE A 19 5.04 0.63 -14.98
N LYS A 20 3.93 1.36 -15.06
CA LYS A 20 3.83 2.56 -15.88
C LYS A 20 4.29 3.73 -15.05
N GLN A 21 5.46 4.26 -15.38
CA GLN A 21 5.99 5.46 -14.75
C GLN A 21 5.21 6.68 -15.27
N ASN A 22 4.86 7.59 -14.39
CA ASN A 22 4.21 8.85 -14.75
C ASN A 22 4.48 9.89 -13.67
N PHE A 23 5.70 10.43 -13.65
CA PHE A 23 6.18 11.31 -12.58
C PHE A 23 5.78 10.77 -11.19
N ASN A 24 5.04 11.53 -10.38
CA ASN A 24 4.58 11.12 -9.05
C ASN A 24 3.33 10.21 -9.04
N LEU A 25 2.75 9.87 -10.20
CA LEU A 25 1.50 9.08 -10.35
C LEU A 25 1.74 7.74 -11.05
N GLY A 26 2.86 7.08 -10.77
CA GLY A 26 3.16 5.77 -11.33
C GLY A 26 2.21 4.68 -10.82
N MET A 27 1.95 3.66 -11.64
CA MET A 27 1.04 2.57 -11.27
C MET A 27 1.43 1.23 -11.89
N ILE A 28 0.97 0.14 -11.30
CA ILE A 28 1.02 -1.18 -11.93
C ILE A 28 0.14 -1.16 -13.19
N SER A 29 0.72 -1.61 -14.30
CA SER A 29 0.09 -1.72 -15.61
C SER A 29 -0.50 -3.12 -15.81
N ASN A 30 -1.48 -3.21 -16.70
CA ASN A 30 -2.05 -4.49 -17.15
C ASN A 30 -1.29 -5.12 -18.33
N GLU A 31 -0.22 -4.47 -18.79
CA GLU A 31 0.64 -5.00 -19.84
C GLU A 31 1.39 -6.25 -19.33
N PRO A 32 1.60 -7.27 -20.19
CA PRO A 32 2.24 -8.50 -19.77
C PRO A 32 3.71 -8.27 -19.40
N VAL A 33 4.21 -9.02 -18.41
CA VAL A 33 5.65 -9.03 -18.04
C VAL A 33 6.52 -9.30 -19.27
N GLY A 34 7.68 -8.62 -19.39
CA GLY A 34 8.53 -8.64 -20.58
C GLY A 34 8.06 -7.74 -21.73
N SER A 35 7.12 -6.82 -21.49
CA SER A 35 6.65 -5.83 -22.47
C SER A 35 7.25 -4.43 -22.26
N GLU A 36 8.52 -4.34 -21.84
CA GLU A 36 9.18 -3.08 -21.57
C GLU A 36 9.10 -2.14 -22.77
N ASN A 37 8.73 -0.89 -22.53
CA ASN A 37 8.58 0.09 -23.58
C ASN A 37 8.89 1.48 -23.05
N PRO A 38 10.13 1.97 -23.22
CA PRO A 38 10.55 3.28 -22.74
C PRO A 38 9.73 4.43 -23.35
N LYS A 39 9.19 4.28 -24.57
CA LYS A 39 8.33 5.31 -25.19
C LYS A 39 6.95 5.40 -24.56
N LYS A 40 6.53 4.39 -23.80
CA LYS A 40 5.28 4.35 -23.03
C LYS A 40 5.54 4.43 -21.51
N ASP A 41 6.78 4.72 -21.11
CA ASP A 41 7.22 4.75 -19.71
C ASP A 41 6.96 3.44 -18.96
N LEU A 42 6.95 2.30 -19.69
CA LEU A 42 6.74 0.97 -19.12
C LEU A 42 8.07 0.29 -18.80
N VAL A 43 8.23 -0.10 -17.54
CA VAL A 43 9.38 -0.85 -17.03
C VAL A 43 8.92 -2.07 -16.28
N GLU A 44 9.63 -3.18 -16.42
CA GLU A 44 9.43 -4.34 -15.55
C GLU A 44 10.08 -4.05 -14.19
N VAL A 45 9.30 -4.23 -13.12
CA VAL A 45 9.80 -4.09 -11.74
C VAL A 45 9.38 -5.29 -10.92
N GLN A 46 10.19 -5.59 -9.92
CA GLN A 46 9.88 -6.57 -8.91
C GLN A 46 9.17 -5.91 -7.74
N CYS A 47 8.00 -6.40 -7.39
CA CYS A 47 7.22 -5.94 -6.24
C CYS A 47 7.08 -7.06 -5.20
N LEU A 48 6.94 -6.63 -3.96
CA LEU A 48 6.66 -7.49 -2.81
C LEU A 48 5.44 -6.95 -2.06
N PRO A 49 4.48 -7.82 -1.69
CA PRO A 49 3.43 -7.43 -0.76
C PRO A 49 4.01 -6.99 0.59
N ILE A 50 3.39 -6.01 1.24
CA ILE A 50 3.83 -5.53 2.56
C ILE A 50 3.89 -6.67 3.59
N TYR A 51 2.94 -7.61 3.52
CA TYR A 51 2.92 -8.79 4.41
C TYR A 51 4.18 -9.65 4.25
N SER A 52 4.64 -9.87 3.02
CA SER A 52 5.87 -10.59 2.73
C SER A 52 7.11 -9.90 3.29
N ILE A 53 7.17 -8.57 3.20
CA ILE A 53 8.25 -7.77 3.80
C ILE A 53 8.25 -7.94 5.33
N LEU A 54 7.08 -7.86 5.97
CA LEU A 54 6.95 -8.02 7.42
C LEU A 54 7.41 -9.41 7.89
N LEU A 55 7.00 -10.47 7.18
CA LEU A 55 7.44 -11.84 7.48
C LEU A 55 8.95 -12.02 7.36
N ALA A 56 9.57 -11.45 6.32
CA ALA A 56 11.02 -11.49 6.16
C ALA A 56 11.76 -10.82 7.33
N LEU A 57 11.13 -9.83 7.98
CA LEU A 57 11.64 -9.16 9.18
C LEU A 57 11.25 -9.87 10.48
N ASN A 58 10.58 -11.03 10.41
CA ASN A 58 9.98 -11.73 11.54
C ASN A 58 9.07 -10.82 12.39
N ARG A 59 8.26 -10.01 11.71
CA ARG A 59 7.29 -9.09 12.30
C ARG A 59 5.91 -9.30 11.69
N THR A 60 4.88 -9.05 12.48
CA THR A 60 3.48 -8.98 12.03
C THR A 60 2.75 -7.77 12.60
N THR A 61 3.41 -7.03 13.50
CA THR A 61 2.91 -5.79 14.10
C THR A 61 3.66 -4.59 13.54
N VAL A 62 2.92 -3.55 13.16
CA VAL A 62 3.43 -2.25 12.73
C VAL A 62 2.81 -1.18 13.61
N ASP A 63 3.61 -0.49 14.42
CA ASP A 63 3.09 0.54 15.32
C ASP A 63 2.55 1.76 14.56
N TYR A 64 3.24 2.14 13.48
CA TYR A 64 2.88 3.27 12.64
C TYR A 64 3.12 2.97 11.15
N PHE A 65 2.09 3.16 10.32
CA PHE A 65 2.15 3.00 8.88
C PHE A 65 1.69 4.26 8.17
N SER A 66 2.61 4.91 7.45
CA SER A 66 2.30 6.05 6.59
C SER A 66 2.12 5.58 5.16
N LEU A 67 0.94 5.85 4.58
CA LEU A 67 0.57 5.47 3.23
C LEU A 67 0.29 6.72 2.40
N ASP A 68 1.15 6.92 1.39
CA ASP A 68 1.09 8.01 0.43
C ASP A 68 1.60 7.46 -0.90
N VAL A 69 0.68 7.08 -1.80
CA VAL A 69 0.98 6.45 -3.09
C VAL A 69 0.30 7.19 -4.24
N GLU A 70 -0.08 8.44 -3.98
CA GLU A 70 -0.57 9.40 -4.96
C GLU A 70 -1.80 8.87 -5.73
N GLY A 71 -2.77 8.31 -4.99
CA GLY A 71 -4.13 8.05 -5.50
C GLY A 71 -4.56 6.59 -5.57
N HIS A 72 -3.75 5.67 -5.03
CA HIS A 72 -4.04 4.22 -4.97
C HIS A 72 -4.15 3.69 -3.53
N GLU A 73 -4.40 4.56 -2.55
CA GLU A 73 -4.36 4.22 -1.13
C GLU A 73 -5.43 3.18 -0.76
N LEU A 74 -6.63 3.30 -1.32
CA LEU A 74 -7.73 2.38 -1.00
C LEU A 74 -7.42 0.98 -1.51
N GLU A 75 -6.93 0.86 -2.75
CA GLU A 75 -6.54 -0.38 -3.39
C GLU A 75 -5.42 -1.06 -2.59
N VAL A 76 -4.39 -0.31 -2.18
CA VAL A 76 -3.32 -0.84 -1.32
C VAL A 76 -3.88 -1.38 -0.01
N LEU A 77 -4.74 -0.63 0.68
CA LEU A 77 -5.33 -1.06 1.96
C LEU A 77 -6.23 -2.30 1.82
N GLN A 78 -6.87 -2.50 0.66
CA GLN A 78 -7.67 -3.69 0.38
C GLN A 78 -6.82 -4.96 0.25
N THR A 79 -5.54 -4.83 -0.14
CA THR A 79 -4.62 -5.98 -0.26
C THR A 79 -4.05 -6.45 1.08
N ILE A 80 -4.16 -5.66 2.15
CA ILE A 80 -3.60 -6.01 3.46
C ILE A 80 -4.39 -7.20 4.05
N PRO A 81 -3.72 -8.31 4.43
CA PRO A 81 -4.36 -9.40 5.15
C PRO A 81 -4.54 -9.01 6.62
N TRP A 82 -5.60 -8.27 6.92
CA TRP A 82 -5.89 -7.70 8.24
C TRP A 82 -6.07 -8.74 9.36
N ASP A 83 -6.25 -10.02 9.03
CA ASP A 83 -6.24 -11.15 9.96
C ASP A 83 -4.82 -11.61 10.35
N LYS A 84 -3.80 -11.24 9.56
CA LYS A 84 -2.40 -11.63 9.74
C LYS A 84 -1.47 -10.47 10.10
N VAL A 85 -1.86 -9.24 9.77
CA VAL A 85 -1.10 -8.02 10.03
C VAL A 85 -1.85 -7.15 11.02
N ASN A 86 -1.16 -6.76 12.09
CA ASN A 86 -1.66 -5.83 13.09
C ASN A 86 -1.00 -4.47 12.91
N ILE A 87 -1.75 -3.46 12.44
CA ILE A 87 -1.24 -2.09 12.32
C ILE A 87 -1.90 -1.24 13.42
N THR A 88 -1.13 -0.61 14.30
CA THR A 88 -1.71 0.14 15.42
C THR A 88 -2.23 1.50 14.99
N THR A 89 -1.42 2.27 14.26
CA THR A 89 -1.77 3.62 13.79
C THR A 89 -1.45 3.80 12.31
N LEU A 90 -2.35 4.45 11.58
CA LEU A 90 -2.15 4.77 10.16
C LEU A 90 -2.32 6.26 9.90
N SER A 91 -1.46 6.82 9.04
CA SER A 91 -1.75 8.05 8.30
C SER A 91 -1.89 7.69 6.83
N VAL A 92 -3.02 8.04 6.23
CA VAL A 92 -3.35 7.69 4.85
C VAL A 92 -3.67 8.96 4.09
N GLU A 93 -2.99 9.17 2.98
CA GLU A 93 -3.30 10.24 2.03
C GLU A 93 -4.71 10.03 1.45
N PHE A 94 -5.42 11.11 1.15
CA PHE A 94 -6.80 11.01 0.66
C PHE A 94 -7.12 12.03 -0.45
N LEU A 95 -6.10 12.71 -0.97
CA LEU A 95 -6.28 13.82 -1.91
C LEU A 95 -6.47 13.30 -3.34
N HIS A 96 -5.69 12.30 -3.74
CA HIS A 96 -5.60 11.90 -5.14
C HIS A 96 -6.46 10.67 -5.49
N GLY A 97 -6.95 9.92 -4.49
CA GLY A 97 -7.70 8.68 -4.70
C GLY A 97 -9.15 8.90 -5.16
N LYS A 98 -9.62 8.12 -6.14
CA LYS A 98 -10.99 8.21 -6.71
C LYS A 98 -12.09 8.04 -5.67
N SER A 99 -11.88 7.15 -4.69
CA SER A 99 -12.85 6.92 -3.62
C SER A 99 -12.84 8.02 -2.55
N GLY A 100 -11.82 8.88 -2.59
CA GLY A 100 -11.62 10.00 -1.69
C GLY A 100 -11.65 9.62 -0.21
N LYS A 101 -11.87 10.64 0.61
CA LYS A 101 -11.90 10.53 2.08
C LYS A 101 -12.94 9.55 2.61
N GLU A 102 -14.13 9.49 2.01
CA GLU A 102 -15.23 8.68 2.55
C GLU A 102 -15.08 7.19 2.25
N GLY A 103 -14.57 6.81 1.07
CA GLY A 103 -14.24 5.42 0.77
C GLY A 103 -13.18 4.86 1.72
N LEU A 104 -12.11 5.63 1.95
CA LEU A 104 -11.06 5.28 2.91
C LEU A 104 -11.60 5.12 4.33
N LYS A 105 -12.39 6.09 4.80
CA LYS A 105 -13.03 5.99 6.13
C LYS A 105 -13.92 4.77 6.27
N SER A 106 -14.70 4.46 5.24
CA SER A 106 -15.60 3.30 5.25
C SER A 106 -14.80 2.00 5.38
N LEU A 107 -13.76 1.84 4.56
CA LEU A 107 -12.87 0.68 4.65
C LEU A 107 -12.22 0.58 6.02
N MET A 108 -11.59 1.65 6.52
CA MET A 108 -10.87 1.63 7.79
C MET A 108 -11.79 1.36 8.98
N LYS A 109 -13.01 1.91 8.99
CA LYS A 109 -14.04 1.58 9.98
C LYS A 109 -14.43 0.11 9.93
N SER A 110 -14.59 -0.47 8.73
CA SER A 110 -14.88 -1.90 8.58
C SER A 110 -13.78 -2.81 9.14
N LYS A 111 -12.53 -2.30 9.24
CA LYS A 111 -11.40 -2.98 9.87
C LYS A 111 -11.22 -2.64 11.35
N GLY A 112 -12.17 -1.92 11.96
CA GLY A 112 -12.17 -1.58 13.40
C GLY A 112 -11.44 -0.28 13.76
N TYR A 113 -10.93 0.48 12.79
CA TYR A 113 -10.24 1.74 13.06
C TYR A 113 -11.20 2.91 13.27
N LYS A 114 -10.73 3.90 14.03
CA LYS A 114 -11.40 5.19 14.23
C LYS A 114 -10.50 6.31 13.71
N VAL A 115 -11.09 7.30 13.05
CA VAL A 115 -10.35 8.50 12.64
C VAL A 115 -10.08 9.35 13.87
N TYR A 116 -8.80 9.51 14.23
CA TYR A 116 -8.40 10.39 15.33
C TYR A 116 -8.35 11.86 14.90
N LYS A 117 -7.69 12.14 13.77
CA LYS A 117 -7.55 13.50 13.23
C LYS A 117 -7.51 13.46 11.71
N THR A 118 -8.14 14.45 11.06
CA THR A 118 -7.88 14.75 9.64
C THR A 118 -6.95 15.94 9.60
N ILE A 119 -5.79 15.78 8.96
CA ILE A 119 -4.90 16.90 8.65
C ILE A 119 -5.27 17.43 7.28
N ARG A 120 -5.40 18.74 7.16
CA ARG A 120 -5.48 19.48 5.90
C ARG A 120 -4.47 20.61 6.01
N TYR A 121 -3.70 20.85 4.96
CA TYR A 121 -3.03 22.13 4.85
C TYR A 121 -4.09 23.19 4.61
N GLU A 122 -4.17 24.18 5.50
CA GLU A 122 -4.80 25.45 5.15
C GLU A 122 -3.86 26.12 4.15
N SER A 123 -4.30 26.28 2.90
CA SER A 123 -3.55 27.00 1.88
C SER A 123 -3.47 28.47 2.28
N GLY A 124 -2.44 28.83 3.04
CA GLY A 124 -2.04 30.21 3.32
C GLY A 124 -1.14 30.82 2.24
N LEU A 125 -0.97 30.17 1.09
CA LEU A 125 -0.17 30.68 -0.02
C LEU A 125 -0.96 30.64 -1.32
N ASN A 126 -1.99 31.51 -1.39
CA ASN A 126 -2.30 32.20 -2.63
C ASN A 126 -1.33 33.38 -2.71
N ASN A 127 -0.27 33.27 -3.51
CA ASN A 127 0.45 34.42 -4.05
C ASN A 127 0.65 34.18 -5.54
#